data_AF-A0A958LLB8-F1
#
_entry.id   AF-A0A958LLB8-F1
#
_cell.length_a   1.000
_cell.length_b   1.000
_cell.length_c   1.000
_cell.angle_alpha   90.00
_cell.angle_beta   90.00
_cell.angle_gamma   90.00
#
_symmetry.space_group_name_H-M   'P 1'
#
loop_
_entity.id
_entity.type
_entity.pdbx_description
1 polymer ?
#
loop_
_entity_poly.entity_id
_entity_poly.type
_entity_poly.pdbx_seq_one_letter_code
_entity_poly.pdbx_strand_id
1 'polypeptide(L)'
;DSRKAHSGKGFESLEDFFSSIDLRRVNKKTVECLIKAGAFDGFGANRAELTDNYPRFIERADQAKRDSEMGQVSLFAFADEVQEQEKVRIESRPPWGRSERLIHEKEVLGFYLSDHPLVGLDKLVQKWTKGSLQEFVDKANKTQVCVLGLVSSMREIITKKGTRMAFAVLEDLTGTAELVIFPDPFGKYESLLRSDLALLVSGTLEKEQGVYKILVDEIRSVYDVLAQAKSMVLKLRPQSVDRLSRLQELLTQHPGETSLSLELSLPDLSKSVQLESLAPRTVKASQKLMENLGALMGQDLGVSFQ
;
A
#
# COMPACT_ATOMS: atom_id res chain seq x y z
N ASP A 1 -4.89 40.32 3.46
CA ASP A 1 -5.26 39.43 2.34
C ASP A 1 -4.04 38.77 1.71
N SER A 2 -3.45 37.77 2.38
CA SER A 2 -2.33 36.97 1.87
C SER A 2 -2.65 36.21 0.57
N ARG A 3 -3.94 36.02 0.26
CA ARG A 3 -4.42 35.46 -1.02
C ARG A 3 -4.12 36.31 -2.26
N LYS A 4 -4.00 37.63 -2.13
CA LYS A 4 -3.71 38.50 -3.29
C LYS A 4 -2.22 38.56 -3.63
N ALA A 5 -1.33 38.16 -2.72
CA ALA A 5 0.10 38.12 -2.96
C ALA A 5 0.55 36.86 -3.72
N HIS A 6 -0.20 35.75 -3.60
CA HIS A 6 0.16 34.44 -4.16
C HIS A 6 -0.80 33.94 -5.26
N SER A 7 -1.54 34.83 -5.94
CA SER A 7 -2.43 34.42 -7.03
C SER A 7 -1.60 33.96 -8.25
N GLY A 8 -1.21 32.68 -8.26
CA GLY A 8 -0.63 31.99 -9.41
C GLY A 8 0.80 31.46 -9.26
N LYS A 9 1.51 31.73 -8.15
CA LYS A 9 2.82 31.13 -7.86
C LYS A 9 2.66 29.98 -6.87
N GLY A 10 3.26 28.82 -7.17
CA GLY A 10 3.37 27.70 -6.23
C GLY A 10 4.28 28.06 -5.05
N PHE A 11 4.25 27.22 -4.01
CA PHE A 11 5.11 27.40 -2.85
C PHE A 11 6.54 26.93 -3.17
N GLU A 12 7.55 27.72 -2.78
CA GLU A 12 8.96 27.44 -3.08
C GLU A 12 9.60 26.50 -2.04
N SER A 13 9.11 26.51 -0.80
CA SER A 13 9.57 25.63 0.27
C SER A 13 8.45 25.29 1.26
N LEU A 14 8.73 24.38 2.20
CA LEU A 14 7.83 24.08 3.30
C LEU A 14 7.63 25.31 4.19
N GLU A 15 8.69 26.06 4.47
CA GLU A 15 8.63 27.31 5.24
C GLU A 15 7.73 28.35 4.56
N ASP A 16 7.82 28.48 3.23
CA ASP A 16 6.94 29.35 2.45
C ASP A 16 5.46 28.91 2.58
N PHE A 17 5.19 27.61 2.43
CA PHE A 17 3.85 27.07 2.66
C PHE A 17 3.32 27.39 4.08
N PHE A 18 4.06 27.02 5.13
CA PHE A 18 3.60 27.17 6.51
C PHE A 18 3.49 28.63 6.97
N SER A 19 4.31 29.54 6.43
CA SER A 19 4.21 30.98 6.71
C SER A 19 3.08 31.66 5.95
N SER A 20 2.70 31.14 4.77
CA SER A 20 1.68 31.72 3.90
C SER A 20 0.24 31.27 4.23
N ILE A 21 0.05 30.13 4.88
CA ILE A 21 -1.28 29.57 5.19
C ILE A 21 -1.92 30.16 6.45
N ASP A 22 -3.25 30.21 6.45
CA ASP A 22 -4.03 30.52 7.65
C ASP A 22 -4.47 29.22 8.35
N LEU A 23 -3.87 28.93 9.51
CA LEU A 23 -4.15 27.73 10.30
C LEU A 23 -5.60 27.65 10.82
N ARG A 24 -6.35 28.77 10.83
CA ARG A 24 -7.79 28.76 11.13
C ARG A 24 -8.59 28.03 10.04
N ARG A 25 -8.03 27.95 8.83
CA ARG A 25 -8.65 27.32 7.66
C ARG A 25 -8.01 25.99 7.33
N VAL A 26 -6.70 25.90 7.50
CA VAL A 26 -5.90 24.68 7.30
C VAL A 26 -5.46 24.20 8.67
N ASN A 27 -6.29 23.39 9.31
CA ASN A 27 -5.98 22.88 10.64
C ASN A 27 -4.91 21.77 10.56
N LYS A 28 -4.37 21.35 11.71
CA LYS A 28 -3.34 20.29 11.80
C LYS A 28 -3.75 19.01 11.06
N LYS A 29 -5.01 18.60 11.19
CA LYS A 29 -5.55 17.42 10.49
C LYS A 29 -5.51 17.59 8.97
N THR A 30 -5.79 18.79 8.46
CA THR A 30 -5.66 19.08 7.03
C THR A 30 -4.21 18.95 6.56
N VAL A 31 -3.25 19.45 7.34
CA VAL A 31 -1.82 19.32 7.02
C VAL A 31 -1.41 17.84 6.99
N GLU A 32 -1.81 17.05 7.98
CA GLU A 32 -1.57 15.60 8.01
C GLU A 32 -2.14 14.89 6.79
N CYS A 33 -3.37 15.24 6.38
CA CYS A 33 -3.97 14.69 5.17
C CYS A 33 -3.19 15.06 3.91
N LEU A 34 -2.69 16.30 3.79
CA LEU A 34 -1.86 16.75 2.66
C LEU A 34 -0.52 15.99 2.61
N ILE A 35 0.12 15.76 3.76
CA ILE A 35 1.35 14.95 3.86
C ILE A 35 1.06 13.52 3.41
N LYS A 36 0.03 12.87 3.98
CA LYS A 36 -0.37 11.50 3.64
C LYS A 36 -0.71 11.34 2.16
N ALA A 37 -1.37 12.34 1.57
CA ALA A 37 -1.72 12.39 0.14
C ALA A 37 -0.50 12.58 -0.79
N GLY A 38 0.64 13.00 -0.26
CA GLY A 38 1.84 13.30 -1.05
C GLY A 38 1.90 14.70 -1.66
N ALA A 39 1.10 15.64 -1.16
CA ALA A 39 1.10 17.02 -1.65
C ALA A 39 2.46 17.72 -1.44
N PHE A 40 3.29 17.21 -0.54
CA PHE A 40 4.61 17.74 -0.20
C PHE A 40 5.79 16.92 -0.75
N ASP A 41 5.56 15.87 -1.54
CA ASP A 41 6.62 14.97 -2.03
C ASP A 41 7.69 15.72 -2.86
N GLY A 42 7.34 16.87 -3.45
CA GLY A 42 8.26 17.72 -4.22
C GLY A 42 9.25 18.55 -3.40
N PHE A 43 9.10 18.63 -2.07
CA PHE A 43 9.96 19.44 -1.19
C PHE A 43 11.21 18.68 -0.68
N GLY A 44 11.45 17.45 -1.15
CA GLY A 44 12.67 16.69 -0.86
C GLY A 44 12.71 16.00 0.51
N ALA A 45 11.70 16.18 1.36
CA ALA A 45 11.50 15.42 2.60
C ALA A 45 10.52 14.28 2.37
N ASN A 46 10.78 13.11 2.97
CA ASN A 46 9.84 12.00 2.84
C ASN A 46 8.62 12.18 3.78
N ARG A 47 7.51 11.52 3.47
CA ARG A 47 6.25 11.71 4.21
C ARG A 47 6.35 11.33 5.70
N ALA A 48 7.20 10.38 6.07
CA ALA A 48 7.43 10.00 7.47
C ALA A 48 8.15 11.13 8.22
N GLU A 49 9.20 11.69 7.61
CA GLU A 49 9.90 12.87 8.12
C GLU A 49 8.94 14.05 8.32
N LEU A 50 8.11 14.35 7.32
CA LEU A 50 7.17 15.46 7.40
C LEU A 50 6.09 15.25 8.47
N THR A 51 5.60 14.01 8.63
CA THR A 51 4.59 13.70 9.65
C THR A 51 5.11 13.97 11.06
N ASP A 52 6.36 13.65 11.34
CA ASP A 52 6.98 13.88 12.65
C ASP A 52 7.37 15.36 12.85
N ASN A 53 7.74 16.07 11.78
CA ASN A 53 8.36 17.40 11.89
C ASN A 53 7.41 18.58 11.56
N TYR A 54 6.26 18.37 10.90
CA TYR A 54 5.34 19.47 10.55
C TYR A 54 4.89 20.36 11.73
N PRO A 55 4.73 19.85 12.98
CA PRO A 55 4.32 20.72 14.08
C PRO A 55 5.35 21.83 14.36
N ARG A 56 6.64 21.57 14.14
CA ARG A 56 7.72 22.55 14.31
C ARG A 56 7.62 23.68 13.29
N PHE A 57 7.21 23.37 12.05
CA PHE A 57 6.95 24.39 11.04
C PHE A 57 5.76 25.28 11.41
N ILE A 58 4.69 24.70 11.96
CA ILE A 58 3.54 25.44 12.47
C ILE A 58 3.94 26.38 13.60
N GLU A 59 4.66 25.88 14.60
CA GLU A 59 5.12 26.68 15.75
C GLU A 59 6.02 27.83 15.31
N ARG A 60 6.92 27.58 14.37
CA ARG A 60 7.82 28.59 13.80
C ARG A 60 7.04 29.68 13.06
N ALA A 61 6.05 29.30 12.24
CA ALA A 61 5.20 30.24 11.51
C ALA A 61 4.34 31.10 12.45
N ASP A 62 3.78 30.49 13.50
CA ASP A 62 3.01 31.21 14.53
C ASP A 62 3.89 32.21 15.30
N GLN A 63 5.13 31.82 15.65
CA GLN A 63 6.08 32.71 16.32
C GLN A 63 6.44 33.90 15.42
N ALA A 64 6.81 33.65 14.16
CA ALA A 64 7.16 34.71 13.20
C ALA A 64 6.01 35.71 13.00
N LYS A 65 4.77 35.22 12.97
CA LYS A 65 3.59 36.07 12.84
C LYS A 65 3.38 36.95 14.07
N ARG A 66 3.55 36.41 15.28
CA ARG A 66 3.47 37.18 16.53
C ARG A 66 4.55 38.26 16.59
N ASP A 67 5.79 37.92 16.23
CA ASP A 67 6.91 38.87 16.24
C ASP A 67 6.66 40.03 15.26
N SER A 68 6.10 39.72 14.08
CA SER A 68 5.68 40.73 13.11
C SER A 68 4.52 41.60 13.61
N GLU A 69 3.53 41.03 14.31
CA GLU A 69 2.39 41.77 14.88
C GLU A 69 2.82 42.68 16.03
N MET A 70 3.84 42.29 16.81
CA MET A 70 4.43 43.09 17.89
C MET A 70 5.38 44.20 17.39
N GLY A 71 5.58 44.32 16.08
CA GLY A 71 6.49 45.32 15.49
C GLY A 71 7.97 45.04 15.78
N GLN A 72 8.30 43.84 16.27
CA GLN A 72 9.68 43.38 16.41
C GLN A 72 10.17 42.93 15.03
N VAL A 73 10.56 43.89 14.20
CA VAL A 73 11.41 43.59 13.04
C VAL A 73 12.78 43.25 13.61
N SER A 74 13.16 41.96 13.56
CA SER A 74 14.45 41.51 14.08
C SER A 74 15.56 42.36 13.46
N LEU A 75 16.28 43.12 14.29
CA LEU A 75 17.46 43.94 13.91
C LEU A 75 18.57 43.10 13.24
N PHE A 76 18.42 41.77 13.21
CA PHE A 76 19.32 40.80 12.61
C PHE A 76 18.89 40.29 11.22
N ALA A 77 17.81 40.82 10.63
CA ALA A 77 17.35 40.44 9.29
C ALA A 77 18.35 40.76 8.14
N PHE A 78 19.50 41.38 8.46
CA PHE A 78 20.56 41.74 7.51
C PHE A 78 21.77 40.79 7.52
N ALA A 79 21.76 39.72 8.31
CA ALA A 79 22.84 38.74 8.36
C ALA A 79 22.37 37.40 7.77
N ASP A 80 22.88 37.04 6.59
CA ASP A 80 22.58 35.77 5.90
C ASP A 80 22.86 34.53 6.76
N GLU A 81 23.84 34.60 7.69
CA GLU A 81 24.16 33.52 8.63
C GLU A 81 23.07 33.27 9.69
N VAL A 82 22.23 34.27 10.02
CA VAL A 82 21.14 34.11 11.00
C VAL A 82 19.92 33.45 10.34
N GLN A 83 19.68 33.73 9.04
CA GLN A 83 18.61 33.10 8.27
C GLN A 83 18.76 31.58 8.14
N GLU A 84 20.00 31.08 8.07
CA GLU A 84 20.26 29.64 7.96
C GLU A 84 20.04 28.90 9.30
N GLN A 85 20.16 29.60 10.43
CA GLN A 85 19.85 29.07 11.76
C GLN A 85 18.34 29.04 12.08
N GLU A 86 17.51 29.73 11.29
CA GLU A 86 16.07 29.85 11.51
C GLU A 86 15.21 28.79 10.80
N LYS A 87 15.80 27.99 9.91
CA LYS A 87 15.09 26.91 9.20
C LYS A 87 14.78 25.75 10.13
N VAL A 88 13.61 25.15 9.95
CA VAL A 88 13.21 23.97 10.75
C VAL A 88 14.08 22.79 10.34
N ARG A 89 14.84 22.25 11.30
CA ARG A 89 15.61 21.03 11.08
C ARG A 89 14.66 19.84 11.04
N ILE A 90 14.65 19.15 9.90
CA ILE A 90 13.93 17.90 9.71
C ILE A 90 14.78 16.77 10.27
N GLU A 91 14.28 16.08 11.28
CA GLU A 91 14.90 14.86 11.78
C GLU A 91 14.69 13.73 10.79
N SER A 92 15.78 13.08 10.38
CA SER A 92 15.73 11.99 9.41
C SER A 92 14.92 10.81 9.94
N ARG A 93 14.05 10.29 9.08
CA ARG A 93 13.27 9.08 9.30
C ARG A 93 13.33 8.20 8.06
N PRO A 94 13.39 6.86 8.23
CA PRO A 94 13.14 5.95 7.12
C PRO A 94 11.79 6.28 6.47
N PRO A 95 11.69 6.30 5.13
CA PRO A 95 10.41 6.43 4.45
C PRO A 95 9.43 5.34 4.87
N TRP A 96 8.14 5.64 4.84
CA TRP A 96 7.09 4.65 5.06
C TRP A 96 7.28 3.43 4.16
N GLY A 97 7.00 2.26 4.72
CA GLY A 97 6.90 1.04 3.93
C GLY A 97 5.78 1.17 2.89
N ARG A 98 5.86 0.37 1.82
CA ARG A 98 4.86 0.35 0.74
C ARG A 98 3.42 0.24 1.28
N SER A 99 3.17 -0.69 2.20
CA SER A 99 1.84 -0.94 2.76
C SER A 99 1.31 0.26 3.55
N GLU A 100 2.13 0.81 4.45
CA GLU A 100 1.79 1.99 5.25
C GLU A 100 1.47 3.21 4.37
N ARG A 101 2.28 3.45 3.33
CA ARG A 101 2.02 4.51 2.35
C ARG A 101 0.67 4.33 1.65
N LEU A 102 0.36 3.11 1.20
CA LEU A 102 -0.91 2.81 0.52
C LEU A 102 -2.12 2.93 1.46
N ILE A 103 -1.97 2.54 2.73
CA ILE A 103 -3.01 2.71 3.76
C ILE A 103 -3.30 4.20 3.95
N HIS A 104 -2.27 5.04 4.08
CA HIS A 104 -2.43 6.47 4.23
C HIS A 104 -3.06 7.13 3.00
N GLU A 105 -2.68 6.73 1.78
CA GLU A 105 -3.31 7.20 0.55
C GLU A 105 -4.79 6.83 0.51
N LYS A 106 -5.12 5.57 0.80
CA LYS A 106 -6.52 5.11 0.84
C LYS A 106 -7.34 5.86 1.90
N GLU A 107 -6.76 6.11 3.06
CA GLU A 107 -7.40 6.83 4.17
C GLU A 107 -7.77 8.27 3.78
N VAL A 108 -6.87 9.00 3.09
CA VAL A 108 -7.04 10.44 2.85
C VAL A 108 -7.55 10.79 1.45
N LEU A 109 -7.29 9.95 0.45
CA LEU A 109 -7.73 10.12 -0.94
C LEU A 109 -8.94 9.25 -1.28
N GLY A 110 -9.16 8.15 -0.56
CA GLY A 110 -10.19 7.15 -0.89
C GLY A 110 -9.77 6.16 -1.98
N PHE A 111 -8.59 6.31 -2.57
CA PHE A 111 -8.02 5.41 -3.58
C PHE A 111 -6.49 5.35 -3.44
N TYR A 112 -5.87 4.35 -4.07
CA TYR A 112 -4.41 4.20 -4.09
C TYR A 112 -3.81 5.01 -5.24
N LEU A 113 -2.90 5.94 -4.95
CA LEU A 113 -2.35 6.86 -5.95
C LEU A 113 -1.00 6.38 -6.47
N SER A 114 -0.12 5.94 -5.58
CA SER A 114 1.28 5.65 -5.92
C SER A 114 1.48 4.26 -6.49
N ASP A 115 0.67 3.28 -6.08
CA ASP A 115 0.81 1.86 -6.47
C ASP A 115 -0.51 1.10 -6.15
N HIS A 116 -0.70 -0.11 -6.67
CA HIS A 116 -1.89 -0.93 -6.39
C HIS A 116 -1.56 -2.10 -5.44
N PRO A 117 -2.35 -2.39 -4.39
CA PRO A 117 -2.01 -3.42 -3.40
C PRO A 117 -1.79 -4.82 -3.98
N LEU A 118 -2.42 -5.11 -5.12
CA LEU A 118 -2.27 -6.40 -5.82
C LEU A 118 -0.95 -6.58 -6.57
N VAL A 119 -0.20 -5.50 -6.83
CA VAL A 119 1.09 -5.60 -7.54
C VAL A 119 2.04 -6.47 -6.72
N GLY A 120 2.59 -7.49 -7.36
CA GLY A 120 3.46 -8.49 -6.75
C GLY A 120 2.69 -9.71 -6.25
N LEU A 121 1.46 -9.54 -5.74
CA LEU A 121 0.61 -10.66 -5.34
C LEU A 121 0.15 -11.47 -6.55
N ASP A 122 -0.14 -10.80 -7.67
CA ASP A 122 -0.50 -11.41 -8.96
C ASP A 122 0.47 -12.52 -9.39
N LYS A 123 1.78 -12.27 -9.23
CA LYS A 123 2.84 -13.25 -9.53
C LYS A 123 2.88 -14.39 -8.52
N LEU A 124 2.61 -14.12 -7.24
CA LEU A 124 2.65 -15.12 -6.18
C LEU A 124 1.50 -16.11 -6.30
N VAL A 125 0.30 -15.63 -6.65
CA VAL A 125 -0.90 -16.47 -6.73
C VAL A 125 -1.21 -17.00 -8.12
N GLN A 126 -0.33 -16.82 -9.10
CA GLN A 126 -0.56 -17.20 -10.50
C GLN A 126 -0.97 -18.67 -10.67
N LYS A 127 -0.52 -19.57 -9.79
CA LYS A 127 -0.91 -21.00 -9.81
C LYS A 127 -2.36 -21.25 -9.38
N TRP A 128 -2.95 -20.33 -8.62
CA TRP A 128 -4.31 -20.43 -8.10
C TRP A 128 -5.30 -19.60 -8.90
N THR A 129 -4.85 -18.61 -9.68
CA THR A 129 -5.69 -17.81 -10.58
C THR A 129 -5.84 -18.49 -11.95
N LYS A 130 -6.91 -18.14 -12.67
CA LYS A 130 -7.21 -18.66 -14.02
C LYS A 130 -7.07 -17.61 -15.13
N GLY A 131 -6.65 -16.39 -14.78
CA GLY A 131 -6.56 -15.23 -15.66
C GLY A 131 -6.89 -13.93 -14.94
N SER A 132 -6.83 -12.84 -15.69
CA SER A 132 -7.24 -11.49 -15.26
C SER A 132 -8.69 -11.18 -15.66
N LEU A 133 -9.28 -10.13 -15.10
CA LEU A 133 -10.63 -9.69 -15.46
C LEU A 133 -10.72 -9.32 -16.94
N GLN A 134 -9.71 -8.64 -17.48
CA GLN A 134 -9.67 -8.27 -18.91
C GLN A 134 -9.68 -9.50 -19.82
N GLU A 135 -8.95 -10.57 -19.48
CA GLU A 135 -8.95 -11.82 -20.26
C GLU A 135 -10.31 -12.51 -20.28
N PHE A 136 -11.14 -12.28 -19.27
CA PHE A 136 -12.44 -12.91 -19.16
C PHE A 136 -13.54 -12.17 -19.93
N VAL A 137 -13.27 -10.95 -20.39
CA VAL A 137 -14.17 -10.19 -21.28
C VAL A 137 -14.42 -10.93 -22.60
N ASP A 138 -13.49 -11.74 -23.10
CA ASP A 138 -13.67 -12.47 -24.37
C ASP A 138 -13.98 -13.96 -24.18
N LYS A 139 -14.19 -14.41 -22.95
CA LYS A 139 -14.47 -15.82 -22.66
C LYS A 139 -15.93 -16.19 -22.89
N ALA A 140 -16.16 -17.48 -23.10
CA ALA A 140 -17.49 -18.04 -23.22
C ALA A 140 -18.30 -17.86 -21.93
N ASN A 141 -19.62 -17.71 -22.07
CA ASN A 141 -20.53 -17.70 -20.94
C ASN A 141 -20.42 -19.02 -20.15
N LYS A 142 -20.66 -18.98 -18.83
CA LYS A 142 -20.55 -20.12 -17.90
C LYS A 142 -19.14 -20.70 -17.73
N THR A 143 -18.10 -19.91 -18.04
CA THR A 143 -16.71 -20.32 -17.79
C THR A 143 -16.39 -20.23 -16.30
N GLN A 144 -15.69 -21.24 -15.77
CA GLN A 144 -15.18 -21.24 -14.41
C GLN A 144 -13.95 -20.33 -14.29
N VAL A 145 -14.01 -19.36 -13.38
CA VAL A 145 -12.98 -18.33 -13.20
C VAL A 145 -12.44 -18.36 -11.77
N CYS A 146 -11.19 -17.89 -11.61
CA CYS A 146 -10.59 -17.59 -10.32
C CYS A 146 -9.70 -16.37 -10.51
N VAL A 147 -10.02 -15.27 -9.83
CA VAL A 147 -9.40 -13.95 -10.02
C VAL A 147 -8.84 -13.45 -8.71
N LEU A 148 -7.67 -12.80 -8.77
CA LEU A 148 -7.14 -12.00 -7.68
C LEU A 148 -7.71 -10.58 -7.78
N GLY A 149 -8.34 -10.08 -6.71
CA GLY A 149 -8.90 -8.73 -6.70
C GLY A 149 -9.10 -8.12 -5.32
N LEU A 150 -9.49 -6.85 -5.31
CA LEU A 150 -9.94 -6.10 -4.14
C LEU A 150 -11.41 -5.76 -4.29
N VAL A 151 -12.18 -5.84 -3.20
CA VAL A 151 -13.57 -5.38 -3.21
C VAL A 151 -13.58 -3.87 -3.05
N SER A 152 -13.98 -3.14 -4.11
CA SER A 152 -14.00 -1.67 -4.10
C SER A 152 -15.31 -1.10 -3.56
N SER A 153 -16.42 -1.85 -3.71
CA SER A 153 -17.73 -1.50 -3.15
C SER A 153 -18.61 -2.73 -2.98
N MET A 154 -19.58 -2.67 -2.06
CA MET A 154 -20.55 -3.73 -1.83
C MET A 154 -21.90 -3.15 -1.42
N ARG A 155 -22.97 -3.71 -1.99
CA ARG A 155 -24.36 -3.43 -1.62
C ARG A 155 -25.07 -4.72 -1.25
N GLU A 156 -25.52 -4.79 -0.02
CA GLU A 156 -26.40 -5.86 0.45
C GLU A 156 -27.85 -5.61 0.07
N ILE A 157 -28.57 -6.71 -0.20
CA ILE A 157 -30.00 -6.71 -0.41
C ILE A 157 -30.65 -7.90 0.32
N ILE A 158 -31.91 -7.73 0.69
CA ILE A 158 -32.73 -8.81 1.22
C ILE A 158 -33.55 -9.38 0.06
N THR A 159 -33.45 -10.68 -0.18
CA THR A 159 -34.22 -11.36 -1.22
C THR A 159 -35.70 -11.40 -0.86
N LYS A 160 -36.55 -11.72 -1.83
CA LYS A 160 -37.99 -11.94 -1.59
C LYS A 160 -38.27 -13.04 -0.54
N LYS A 161 -37.31 -13.94 -0.31
CA LYS A 161 -37.39 -15.01 0.68
C LYS A 161 -36.89 -14.59 2.08
N GLY A 162 -36.52 -13.33 2.27
CA GLY A 162 -36.02 -12.80 3.54
C GLY A 162 -34.55 -13.10 3.83
N THR A 163 -33.81 -13.74 2.91
CA THR A 163 -32.38 -14.03 3.07
C THR A 163 -31.51 -12.90 2.54
N ARG A 164 -30.33 -12.68 3.13
CA ARG A 164 -29.38 -11.64 2.70
C ARG A 164 -28.52 -12.15 1.54
N MET A 165 -28.28 -11.31 0.54
CA MET A 165 -27.29 -11.52 -0.52
C MET A 165 -26.59 -10.20 -0.84
N ALA A 166 -25.51 -10.22 -1.62
CA ALA A 166 -24.78 -9.00 -1.96
C ALA A 166 -24.39 -8.92 -3.44
N PHE A 167 -24.34 -7.69 -3.93
CA PHE A 167 -23.62 -7.32 -5.14
C PHE A 167 -22.36 -6.57 -4.73
N ALA A 168 -21.22 -6.91 -5.29
CA ALA A 168 -19.96 -6.23 -5.01
C ALA A 168 -19.23 -5.90 -6.31
N VAL A 169 -18.31 -4.94 -6.27
CA VAL A 169 -17.40 -4.67 -7.37
C VAL A 169 -16.02 -5.17 -6.98
N LEU A 170 -15.49 -6.08 -7.78
CA LEU A 170 -14.11 -6.56 -7.67
C LEU A 170 -13.24 -5.78 -8.65
N GLU A 171 -12.10 -5.30 -8.18
CA GLU A 171 -11.09 -4.60 -8.97
C GLU A 171 -9.80 -5.43 -9.01
N ASP A 172 -9.23 -5.63 -10.19
CA ASP A 172 -7.89 -6.18 -10.39
C ASP A 172 -6.97 -5.15 -11.09
N LEU A 173 -5.76 -5.56 -11.46
CA LEU A 173 -4.81 -4.67 -12.15
C LEU A 173 -5.23 -4.28 -13.59
N THR A 174 -6.28 -4.91 -14.13
CA THR A 174 -6.70 -4.80 -15.53
C THR A 174 -8.09 -4.19 -15.69
N GLY A 175 -8.93 -4.20 -14.65
CA GLY A 175 -10.26 -3.61 -14.68
C GLY A 175 -11.13 -4.02 -13.49
N THR A 176 -12.44 -3.97 -13.70
CA THR A 176 -13.45 -4.24 -12.67
C THR A 176 -14.52 -5.22 -13.15
N ALA A 177 -15.08 -6.01 -12.25
CA ALA A 177 -16.20 -6.92 -12.51
C ALA A 177 -17.23 -6.90 -11.37
N GLU A 178 -18.50 -7.07 -11.72
CA GLU A 178 -19.57 -7.20 -10.72
C GLU A 178 -19.61 -8.64 -10.19
N LEU A 179 -19.59 -8.78 -8.87
CA LEU A 179 -19.79 -10.03 -8.15
C LEU A 179 -21.25 -10.16 -7.74
N VAL A 180 -21.83 -11.33 -7.98
CA VAL A 180 -23.13 -11.72 -7.46
C VAL A 180 -22.91 -12.79 -6.40
N ILE A 181 -23.17 -12.44 -5.14
CA ILE A 181 -22.88 -13.30 -4.00
C ILE A 181 -24.22 -13.72 -3.38
N PHE A 182 -24.66 -14.94 -3.69
CA PHE A 182 -25.89 -15.52 -3.16
C PHE A 182 -25.84 -15.74 -1.64
N PRO A 183 -26.98 -16.01 -0.98
CA PRO A 183 -27.04 -16.07 0.47
C PRO A 183 -26.04 -17.02 1.15
N ASP A 184 -25.82 -18.21 0.60
CA ASP A 184 -24.92 -19.18 1.23
C ASP A 184 -23.45 -18.73 1.18
N PRO A 185 -22.86 -18.35 0.01
CA PRO A 185 -21.54 -17.72 -0.02
C PRO A 185 -21.47 -16.42 0.78
N PHE A 186 -22.53 -15.61 0.76
CA PHE A 186 -22.54 -14.32 1.45
C PHE A 186 -22.41 -14.49 2.96
N GLY A 187 -23.23 -15.36 3.57
CA GLY A 187 -23.14 -15.64 5.00
C GLY A 187 -21.80 -16.26 5.43
N LYS A 188 -21.16 -17.03 4.54
CA LYS A 188 -19.86 -17.67 4.82
C LYS A 188 -18.68 -16.69 4.72
N TYR A 189 -18.73 -15.76 3.76
CA TYR A 189 -17.58 -14.91 3.40
C TYR A 189 -17.80 -13.42 3.69
N GLU A 190 -18.85 -13.06 4.42
CA GLU A 190 -19.19 -11.66 4.76
C GLU A 190 -18.00 -10.90 5.36
N SER A 191 -17.25 -11.51 6.28
CA SER A 191 -16.09 -10.89 6.92
C SER A 191 -14.95 -10.60 5.95
N LEU A 192 -14.70 -11.51 4.99
CA LEU A 192 -13.67 -11.32 3.96
C LEU A 192 -14.09 -10.25 2.95
N LEU A 193 -15.36 -10.25 2.53
CA LEU A 193 -15.91 -9.24 1.61
C LEU A 193 -15.87 -7.82 2.18
N ARG A 194 -15.95 -7.68 3.50
CA ARG A 194 -15.87 -6.40 4.22
C ARG A 194 -14.43 -6.00 4.59
N SER A 195 -13.45 -6.84 4.27
CA SER A 195 -12.04 -6.56 4.52
C SER A 195 -11.40 -5.86 3.33
N ASP A 196 -10.40 -5.00 3.59
CA ASP A 196 -9.56 -4.39 2.54
C ASP A 196 -8.42 -5.35 2.08
N LEU A 197 -8.61 -6.67 2.27
CA LEU A 197 -7.62 -7.67 1.91
C LEU A 197 -7.72 -8.03 0.42
N ALA A 198 -6.58 -8.43 -0.16
CA ALA A 198 -6.55 -9.08 -1.45
C ALA A 198 -7.22 -10.46 -1.37
N LEU A 199 -8.22 -10.68 -2.23
CA LEU A 199 -9.02 -11.89 -2.26
C LEU A 199 -8.82 -12.66 -3.56
N LEU A 200 -8.81 -13.98 -3.46
CA LEU A 200 -9.03 -14.90 -4.56
C LEU A 200 -10.52 -15.23 -4.62
N VAL A 201 -11.17 -14.82 -5.71
CA VAL A 201 -12.59 -15.03 -5.95
C VAL A 201 -12.77 -16.08 -7.05
N SER A 202 -13.30 -17.24 -6.67
CA SER A 202 -13.69 -18.31 -7.59
C SER A 202 -15.18 -18.22 -7.88
N GLY A 203 -15.55 -18.44 -9.12
CA GLY A 203 -16.96 -18.41 -9.51
C GLY A 203 -17.20 -18.77 -10.96
N THR A 204 -18.44 -18.54 -11.38
CA THR A 204 -18.87 -18.76 -12.75
C THR A 204 -19.13 -17.43 -13.44
N LEU A 205 -18.49 -17.23 -14.60
CA LEU A 205 -18.71 -16.07 -15.43
C LEU A 205 -20.12 -16.12 -16.07
N GLU A 206 -20.90 -15.07 -15.89
CA GLU A 206 -22.21 -14.90 -16.51
C GLU A 206 -22.24 -13.62 -17.34
N LYS A 207 -22.58 -13.74 -18.63
CA LYS A 207 -22.72 -12.59 -19.53
C LYS A 207 -24.19 -12.24 -19.71
N GLU A 208 -24.57 -11.02 -19.34
CA GLU A 208 -25.93 -10.50 -19.49
C GLU A 208 -25.86 -9.13 -20.16
N GLN A 209 -26.51 -8.99 -21.33
CA GLN A 209 -26.57 -7.72 -22.09
C GLN A 209 -25.21 -7.05 -22.37
N GLY A 210 -24.13 -7.84 -22.48
CA GLY A 210 -22.78 -7.33 -22.74
C GLY A 210 -21.98 -6.98 -21.48
N VAL A 211 -22.59 -7.04 -20.30
CA VAL A 211 -21.91 -6.90 -19.01
C VAL A 211 -21.61 -8.30 -18.45
N TYR A 212 -20.40 -8.49 -17.95
CA TYR A 212 -20.00 -9.73 -17.32
C TYR A 212 -20.11 -9.62 -15.80
N LYS A 213 -20.67 -10.66 -15.20
CA LYS A 213 -20.79 -10.83 -13.76
C LYS A 213 -20.11 -12.13 -13.36
N ILE A 214 -19.64 -12.20 -12.12
CA ILE A 214 -19.11 -13.44 -11.54
C ILE A 214 -20.10 -13.89 -10.47
N LEU A 215 -20.74 -15.04 -10.69
CA LEU A 215 -21.51 -15.74 -9.68
C LEU A 215 -20.51 -16.39 -8.73
N VAL A 216 -20.43 -15.89 -7.50
CA VAL A 216 -19.37 -16.27 -6.55
C VAL A 216 -19.68 -17.61 -5.90
N ASP A 217 -18.72 -18.53 -5.99
CA ASP A 217 -18.79 -19.85 -5.37
C ASP A 217 -17.90 -19.90 -4.10
N GLU A 218 -16.69 -19.36 -4.18
CA GLU A 218 -15.71 -19.39 -3.10
C GLU A 218 -14.89 -18.10 -3.05
N ILE A 219 -14.63 -17.61 -1.83
CA ILE A 219 -13.72 -16.50 -1.56
C ILE A 219 -12.64 -16.99 -0.60
N ARG A 220 -11.38 -16.67 -0.89
CA ARG A 220 -10.24 -16.94 0.00
C ARG A 220 -9.38 -15.69 0.12
N SER A 221 -8.83 -15.44 1.31
CA SER A 221 -7.73 -14.47 1.44
C SER A 221 -6.51 -14.99 0.72
N VAL A 222 -5.79 -14.11 0.02
CA VAL A 222 -4.50 -14.46 -0.61
C VAL A 222 -3.54 -15.07 0.41
N TYR A 223 -3.45 -14.48 1.59
CA TYR A 223 -2.50 -14.92 2.61
C TYR A 223 -2.87 -16.27 3.22
N ASP A 224 -4.15 -16.63 3.26
CA ASP A 224 -4.57 -17.96 3.69
C ASP A 224 -4.13 -19.02 2.68
N VAL A 225 -4.24 -18.71 1.37
CA VAL A 225 -3.77 -19.60 0.30
C VAL A 225 -2.26 -19.74 0.33
N LEU A 226 -1.52 -18.64 0.55
CA LEU A 226 -0.06 -18.68 0.66
C LEU A 226 0.40 -19.43 1.91
N ALA A 227 -0.29 -19.28 3.04
CA ALA A 227 0.03 -20.01 4.27
C ALA A 227 -0.18 -21.53 4.15
N GLN A 228 -1.06 -21.97 3.25
CA GLN A 228 -1.30 -23.38 2.95
C GLN A 228 -0.31 -23.96 1.92
N ALA A 229 0.54 -23.14 1.32
CA ALA A 229 1.57 -23.63 0.40
C ALA A 229 2.58 -24.52 1.14
N LYS A 230 3.10 -25.54 0.45
CA LYS A 230 4.02 -26.51 1.07
C LYS A 230 5.39 -25.89 1.28
N SER A 231 5.85 -25.12 0.29
CA SER A 231 7.12 -24.44 0.38
C SER A 231 7.10 -23.02 -0.18
N MET A 232 7.97 -22.18 0.37
CA MET A 232 8.30 -20.84 -0.08
C MET A 232 9.78 -20.82 -0.47
N VAL A 233 10.06 -20.28 -1.65
CA VAL A 233 11.42 -20.08 -2.17
C VAL A 233 11.71 -18.58 -2.21
N LEU A 234 12.74 -18.17 -1.48
CA LEU A 234 13.29 -16.81 -1.52
C LEU A 234 14.47 -16.79 -2.48
N LYS A 235 14.29 -16.10 -3.62
CA LYS A 235 15.31 -15.92 -4.65
C LYS A 235 16.06 -14.63 -4.38
N LEU A 236 17.32 -14.75 -4.00
CA LEU A 236 18.20 -13.65 -3.60
C LEU A 236 19.11 -13.26 -4.77
N ARG A 237 19.43 -11.97 -4.89
CA ARG A 237 20.52 -11.50 -5.74
C ARG A 237 21.83 -11.39 -4.97
N PRO A 238 23.00 -11.41 -5.65
CA PRO A 238 24.30 -11.34 -4.99
C PRO A 238 24.51 -10.06 -4.18
N GLN A 239 23.89 -8.95 -4.57
CA GLN A 239 23.97 -7.68 -3.85
C GLN A 239 23.23 -7.68 -2.51
N SER A 240 22.47 -8.74 -2.17
CA SER A 240 21.70 -8.84 -0.92
C SER A 240 22.40 -9.64 0.17
N VAL A 241 23.62 -10.12 -0.07
CA VAL A 241 24.36 -10.98 0.86
C VAL A 241 24.65 -10.26 2.19
N ASP A 242 24.87 -8.96 2.14
CA ASP A 242 25.05 -8.07 3.31
C ASP A 242 23.83 -8.01 4.24
N ARG A 243 22.62 -8.28 3.71
CA ARG A 243 21.35 -8.23 4.46
C ARG A 243 20.89 -9.59 5.00
N LEU A 244 21.67 -10.66 4.80
CA LEU A 244 21.27 -12.03 5.19
C LEU A 244 21.06 -12.20 6.69
N SER A 245 21.87 -11.55 7.53
CA SER A 245 21.72 -11.60 9.00
C SER A 245 20.37 -11.03 9.44
N ARG A 246 20.01 -9.85 8.92
CA ARG A 246 18.71 -9.21 9.18
C ARG A 246 17.55 -10.03 8.64
N LEU A 247 17.73 -10.65 7.47
CA LEU A 247 16.74 -11.55 6.90
C LEU A 247 16.50 -12.74 7.83
N GLN A 248 17.56 -13.33 8.38
CA GLN A 248 17.47 -14.44 9.32
C GLN A 248 16.69 -14.07 10.59
N GLU A 249 17.00 -12.93 11.18
CA GLU A 249 16.29 -12.40 12.35
C GLU A 249 14.80 -12.20 12.06
N LEU A 250 14.48 -11.60 10.92
CA LEU A 250 13.12 -11.37 10.47
C LEU A 250 12.35 -12.68 10.28
N LEU A 251 12.94 -13.68 9.61
CA LEU A 251 12.31 -14.98 9.42
C LEU A 251 12.02 -15.69 10.76
N THR A 252 12.93 -15.55 11.74
CA THR A 252 12.78 -16.14 13.08
C THR A 252 11.57 -15.56 13.84
N GLN A 253 11.19 -14.31 13.56
CA GLN A 253 10.03 -13.65 14.18
C GLN A 253 8.69 -14.14 13.62
N HIS A 254 8.68 -14.94 12.56
CA HIS A 254 7.48 -15.42 11.87
C HIS A 254 7.41 -16.95 11.78
N PRO A 255 7.36 -17.68 12.91
CA PRO A 255 7.30 -19.14 12.92
C PRO A 255 6.00 -19.65 12.27
N GLY A 256 6.11 -20.76 11.52
CA GLY A 256 4.97 -21.40 10.87
C GLY A 256 5.33 -22.74 10.22
N GLU A 257 4.44 -23.22 9.34
CA GLU A 257 4.49 -24.59 8.78
C GLU A 257 4.99 -24.64 7.33
N THR A 258 5.07 -23.50 6.64
CA THR A 258 5.53 -23.43 5.24
C THR A 258 7.04 -23.65 5.19
N SER A 259 7.49 -24.66 4.43
CA SER A 259 8.93 -24.97 4.30
C SER A 259 9.66 -23.87 3.56
N LEU A 260 10.76 -23.37 4.10
CA LEU A 260 11.54 -22.28 3.52
C LEU A 260 12.78 -22.80 2.81
N SER A 261 13.01 -22.31 1.60
CA SER A 261 14.25 -22.51 0.86
C SER A 261 14.78 -21.17 0.33
N LEU A 262 16.10 -21.05 0.27
CA LEU A 262 16.75 -19.86 -0.27
C LEU A 262 17.57 -20.25 -1.50
N GLU A 263 17.48 -19.44 -2.52
CA GLU A 263 18.13 -19.65 -3.80
C GLU A 263 18.88 -18.37 -4.18
N LEU A 264 20.21 -18.44 -4.27
CA LEU A 264 21.01 -17.33 -4.77
C LEU A 264 21.02 -17.41 -6.30
N SER A 265 20.41 -16.43 -6.95
CA SER A 265 20.44 -16.29 -8.41
C SER A 265 21.72 -15.56 -8.82
N LEU A 266 22.46 -16.15 -9.77
CA LEU A 266 23.68 -15.59 -10.35
C LEU A 266 23.38 -15.26 -11.83
N PRO A 267 22.89 -14.04 -12.14
CA PRO A 267 22.44 -13.68 -13.48
C PRO A 267 23.54 -13.86 -14.54
N ASP A 268 24.77 -13.45 -14.20
CA ASP A 268 25.95 -13.51 -15.07
C ASP A 268 26.28 -14.93 -15.53
N LEU A 269 25.92 -15.92 -14.72
CA LEU A 269 26.18 -17.34 -14.99
C LEU A 269 24.93 -18.10 -15.42
N SER A 270 23.76 -17.46 -15.46
CA SER A 270 22.45 -18.11 -15.65
C SER A 270 22.27 -19.35 -14.76
N LYS A 271 22.83 -19.30 -13.54
CA LYS A 271 22.81 -20.39 -12.56
C LYS A 271 22.16 -19.92 -11.29
N SER A 272 21.65 -20.87 -10.52
CA SER A 272 21.20 -20.63 -9.16
C SER A 272 21.78 -21.67 -8.20
N VAL A 273 22.03 -21.23 -6.97
CA VAL A 273 22.61 -22.04 -5.91
C VAL A 273 21.64 -22.08 -4.74
N GLN A 274 21.23 -23.28 -4.33
CA GLN A 274 20.43 -23.43 -3.11
C GLN A 274 21.33 -23.23 -1.89
N LEU A 275 20.88 -22.38 -0.96
CA LEU A 275 21.56 -22.17 0.30
C LEU A 275 20.95 -23.11 1.35
N GLU A 276 21.73 -24.10 1.79
CA GLU A 276 21.25 -25.15 2.69
C GLU A 276 21.13 -24.71 4.17
N SER A 277 21.70 -23.55 4.52
CA SER A 277 21.98 -23.19 5.92
C SER A 277 21.48 -21.80 6.29
N LEU A 278 20.17 -21.68 6.50
CA LEU A 278 19.56 -20.56 7.21
C LEU A 278 18.40 -21.09 8.06
N ALA A 279 18.43 -20.82 9.36
CA ALA A 279 17.33 -21.07 10.28
C ALA A 279 16.48 -19.79 10.39
N PRO A 280 15.14 -19.87 10.45
CA PRO A 280 14.32 -21.08 10.54
C PRO A 280 14.08 -21.75 9.17
N ARG A 281 13.85 -23.07 9.20
CA ARG A 281 13.49 -23.86 8.00
C ARG A 281 12.02 -23.80 7.64
N THR A 282 11.19 -23.23 8.52
CA THR A 282 9.77 -23.06 8.27
C THR A 282 9.32 -21.69 8.75
N VAL A 283 8.34 -21.12 8.06
CA VAL A 283 7.80 -19.79 8.37
C VAL A 283 6.30 -19.74 8.10
N LYS A 284 5.62 -18.75 8.68
CA LYS A 284 4.23 -18.44 8.33
C LYS A 284 4.20 -17.37 7.25
N ALA A 285 3.74 -17.72 6.05
CA ALA A 285 3.56 -16.80 4.92
C ALA A 285 2.40 -15.80 5.14
N SER A 286 2.53 -14.98 6.17
CA SER A 286 1.58 -13.94 6.54
C SER A 286 1.81 -12.64 5.77
N GLN A 287 0.80 -11.78 5.71
CA GLN A 287 0.92 -10.43 5.19
C GLN A 287 2.12 -9.67 5.77
N LYS A 288 2.23 -9.67 7.11
CA LYS A 288 3.30 -8.98 7.81
C LYS A 288 4.69 -9.49 7.40
N LEU A 289 4.86 -10.80 7.21
CA LEU A 289 6.11 -11.36 6.73
C LEU A 289 6.43 -10.86 5.32
N MET A 290 5.47 -10.92 4.40
CA MET A 290 5.66 -10.49 3.01
C MET A 290 6.00 -9.00 2.91
N GLU A 291 5.34 -8.17 3.71
CA GLU A 291 5.61 -6.72 3.80
C GLU A 291 7.02 -6.45 4.33
N ASN A 292 7.42 -7.12 5.43
CA ASN A 292 8.75 -6.96 6.01
C ASN A 292 9.85 -7.42 5.05
N LEU A 293 9.63 -8.53 4.32
CA LEU A 293 10.55 -9.02 3.30
C LEU A 293 10.72 -7.99 2.16
N GLY A 294 9.62 -7.39 1.69
CA GLY A 294 9.65 -6.34 0.70
C GLY A 294 10.38 -5.08 1.18
N ALA A 295 10.18 -4.68 2.43
CA ALA A 295 10.86 -3.53 3.02
C ALA A 295 12.38 -3.75 3.21
N LEU A 296 12.78 -4.97 3.60
CA LEU A 296 14.19 -5.29 3.83
C LEU A 296 14.98 -5.48 2.53
N MET A 297 14.38 -6.13 1.53
CA MET A 297 15.11 -6.63 0.37
C MET A 297 14.74 -5.93 -0.94
N GLY A 298 13.59 -5.25 -1.00
CA GLY A 298 13.15 -4.51 -2.17
C GLY A 298 13.10 -5.37 -3.44
N GLN A 299 13.67 -4.84 -4.52
CA GLN A 299 13.68 -5.50 -5.84
C GLN A 299 14.69 -6.65 -5.96
N ASP A 300 15.54 -6.85 -4.94
CA ASP A 300 16.57 -7.89 -4.96
C ASP A 300 16.05 -9.24 -4.45
N LEU A 301 14.78 -9.30 -4.05
CA LEU A 301 14.11 -10.51 -3.59
C LEU A 301 13.00 -10.92 -4.57
N GLY A 302 13.15 -12.11 -5.15
CA GLY A 302 12.04 -12.86 -5.73
C GLY A 302 11.42 -13.77 -4.68
N VAL A 303 10.09 -13.89 -4.67
CA VAL A 303 9.39 -14.86 -3.82
C VAL A 303 8.55 -15.75 -4.73
N SER A 304 8.54 -17.05 -4.45
CA SER A 304 7.66 -18.00 -5.14
C SER A 304 7.20 -19.09 -4.19
N PHE A 305 5.99 -19.60 -4.41
CA PHE A 305 5.38 -20.65 -3.60
C PHE A 305 5.20 -21.93 -4.43
N GLN A 306 5.36 -23.09 -3.79
CA GLN A 306 5.15 -24.41 -4.40
C GLN A 306 4.08 -25.21 -3.68
#